data_AF-A0A660MA79-F1
#
_entry.id   AF-A0A660MA79-F1
#
_cell.length_a   1.000
_cell.length_b   1.000
_cell.length_c   1.000
_cell.angle_alpha   90.00
_cell.angle_beta   90.00
_cell.angle_gamma   90.00
#
_symmetry.space_group_name_H-M   'P 1'
#
loop_
_entity.id
_entity.type
_entity.pdbx_description
1 polymer ?
#
loop_
_entity_poly.entity_id
_entity_poly.type
_entity_poly.pdbx_seq_one_letter_code
_entity_poly.pdbx_strand_id
1 'polypeptide(L)'
;MYSGTTFRDQSGHLVGVHQRIDQLARRDLGQMCSHHVAILHFPSSRDILHFEGNNGPDGIKRKSPSVDEPWHYIDPTKPDDRDLVVMILDHHYNLVQALRQNNTVRAAFEAAWMSHAIVDGLTPAHHYPLSDKIEELWGRPKEERLTVLDK
;
A
#
# COMPACT_ATOMS: atom_id res chain seq x y z
N MET A 1 3.60 -12.94 5.91
CA MET A 1 5.06 -12.88 5.76
C MET A 1 5.65 -12.05 6.88
N TYR A 2 6.85 -12.38 7.35
CA TYR A 2 7.54 -11.59 8.37
C TYR A 2 7.79 -10.17 7.83
N SER A 3 7.04 -9.21 8.40
CA SER A 3 7.27 -7.77 8.28
C SER A 3 8.76 -7.51 8.49
N GLY A 4 9.40 -6.88 7.50
CA GLY A 4 10.82 -6.60 7.53
C GLY A 4 11.20 -5.95 8.86
N THR A 5 12.09 -6.60 9.60
CA THR A 5 12.67 -6.02 10.83
C THR A 5 13.49 -4.79 10.45
N THR A 6 12.88 -3.61 10.57
CA THR A 6 13.60 -2.35 10.43
C THR A 6 14.29 -2.05 11.75
N PHE A 7 15.59 -2.31 11.80
CA PHE A 7 16.42 -2.14 13.01
C PHE A 7 16.54 -0.67 13.49
N ARG A 8 16.04 0.32 12.73
CA ARG A 8 15.94 1.75 13.10
C ARG A 8 14.72 2.40 12.44
N ASP A 9 14.04 3.32 13.14
CA ASP A 9 12.85 4.05 12.65
C ASP A 9 13.05 4.75 11.29
N GLN A 10 14.28 5.11 10.95
CA GLN A 10 14.59 5.79 9.70
C GLN A 10 14.71 4.84 8.49
N SER A 11 15.09 3.57 8.69
CA SER A 11 15.31 2.64 7.57
C SER A 11 14.01 2.10 6.99
N GLY A 12 12.96 1.97 7.81
CA GLY A 12 11.66 1.48 7.36
C GLY A 12 10.90 2.40 6.42
N HIS A 13 11.27 3.69 6.38
CA HIS A 13 10.71 4.64 5.43
C HIS A 13 11.38 4.57 4.04
N LEU A 14 12.54 3.92 3.93
CA LEU A 14 13.39 3.93 2.73
C LEU A 14 13.62 2.54 2.13
N VAL A 15 13.47 1.47 2.93
CA VAL A 15 13.86 0.12 2.55
C VAL A 15 12.65 -0.81 2.69
N GLY A 16 12.01 -1.09 1.56
CA GLY A 16 10.94 -2.07 1.42
C GLY A 16 10.56 -2.25 -0.06
N VAL A 17 9.83 -3.32 -0.37
CA VAL A 17 9.46 -3.65 -1.76
C VAL A 17 8.57 -2.56 -2.34
N HIS A 18 7.57 -2.07 -1.59
CA HIS A 18 6.68 -0.98 -1.99
C HIS A 18 7.47 0.29 -2.36
N GLN A 19 8.34 0.76 -1.46
CA GLN A 19 9.16 1.96 -1.69
C GLN A 19 10.05 1.83 -2.93
N ARG A 20 10.61 0.62 -3.17
CA ARG A 20 11.45 0.38 -4.35
C ARG A 20 10.64 0.40 -5.65
N ILE A 21 9.44 -0.17 -5.64
CA ILE A 21 8.55 -0.16 -6.81
C ILE A 21 8.12 1.29 -7.13
N ASP A 22 7.75 2.09 -6.13
CA ASP A 22 7.41 3.51 -6.33
C ASP A 22 8.54 4.30 -6.99
N GLN A 23 9.76 4.12 -6.49
CA GLN A 23 10.94 4.81 -7.01
C GLN A 23 11.21 4.41 -8.47
N LEU A 24 11.14 3.12 -8.79
CA LEU A 24 11.37 2.62 -10.14
C LEU A 24 10.27 3.08 -11.10
N ALA A 25 9.00 2.92 -10.73
CA ALA A 25 7.87 3.34 -11.54
C ALA A 25 7.91 4.84 -11.85
N ARG A 26 8.22 5.68 -10.84
CA ARG A 26 8.31 7.13 -11.03
C ARG A 26 9.51 7.54 -11.88
N ARG A 27 10.64 6.85 -11.75
CA ARG A 27 11.83 7.06 -12.60
C ARG A 27 11.50 6.74 -14.05
N ASP A 28 10.92 5.57 -14.30
CA ASP A 28 10.62 5.08 -15.64
C ASP A 28 9.55 5.95 -16.31
N LEU A 29 8.52 6.38 -15.56
CA LEU A 29 7.57 7.40 -16.02
C LEU A 29 8.27 8.70 -16.43
N GLY A 30 9.28 9.13 -15.66
CA GLY A 30 10.09 10.32 -15.98
C GLY A 30 10.87 10.18 -17.29
N GLN A 31 11.41 9.00 -17.57
CA GLN A 31 12.14 8.72 -18.81
C GLN A 31 11.19 8.68 -20.02
N MET A 32 10.06 7.99 -19.87
CA MET A 32 9.05 7.86 -20.93
C MET A 32 8.37 9.19 -21.27
N CYS A 33 8.16 10.05 -20.27
CA CYS A 33 7.49 11.34 -20.42
C CYS A 33 8.47 12.53 -20.43
N SER A 34 9.76 12.30 -20.73
CA SER A 34 10.84 13.30 -20.62
C SER A 34 10.62 14.58 -21.43
N HIS A 35 9.77 14.54 -22.47
CA HIS A 35 9.39 15.70 -23.29
C HIS A 35 7.98 16.25 -22.97
N HIS A 36 7.25 15.66 -22.04
CA HIS A 36 5.88 16.04 -21.70
C HIS A 36 5.84 16.87 -20.41
N VAL A 37 5.34 18.11 -20.50
CA VAL A 37 5.13 19.01 -19.36
C VAL A 37 4.29 18.36 -18.25
N ALA A 38 3.42 17.41 -18.61
CA ALA A 38 2.60 16.65 -17.67
C ALA A 38 3.42 15.96 -16.54
N ILE A 39 4.67 15.57 -16.79
CA ILE A 39 5.52 14.95 -15.76
C ILE A 39 5.88 15.91 -14.63
N LEU A 40 5.86 17.23 -14.88
CA LEU A 40 6.12 18.27 -13.88
C LEU A 40 4.97 18.42 -12.89
N HIS A 41 3.77 17.99 -13.28
CA HIS A 41 2.57 18.04 -12.45
C HIS A 41 2.31 16.74 -11.68
N PHE A 42 3.04 15.67 -12.00
CA PHE A 42 2.95 14.40 -11.29
C PHE A 42 3.85 14.41 -10.03
N PRO A 43 3.38 13.86 -8.89
CA PRO A 43 4.15 13.79 -7.64
C PRO A 43 5.58 13.28 -7.82
N SER A 44 6.53 13.82 -7.06
CA SER A 44 7.90 13.30 -7.07
C SER A 44 7.99 11.99 -6.27
N SER A 45 9.06 11.20 -6.49
CA SER A 45 9.29 10.00 -5.67
C SER A 45 9.35 10.34 -4.18
N ARG A 46 9.89 11.50 -3.81
CA ARG A 46 9.95 11.95 -2.42
C ARG A 46 8.56 12.15 -1.83
N ASP A 47 7.65 12.74 -2.59
CA ASP A 47 6.29 13.04 -2.13
C ASP A 47 5.45 11.76 -2.00
N ILE A 48 5.62 10.83 -2.94
CA ILE A 48 4.95 9.51 -2.91
C ILE A 48 5.41 8.73 -1.67
N LEU A 49 6.73 8.61 -1.48
CA LEU A 49 7.30 7.86 -0.35
C LEU A 49 6.95 8.44 1.03
N HIS A 50 6.50 9.69 1.11
CA HIS A 50 6.01 10.26 2.36
C HIS A 50 4.81 9.49 2.92
N PHE A 51 4.00 8.89 2.04
CA PHE A 51 2.78 8.14 2.37
C PHE A 51 2.98 6.62 2.36
N GLU A 52 4.23 6.15 2.44
CA GLU A 52 4.59 4.74 2.57
C GLU A 52 5.08 4.40 3.99
N GLY A 53 5.28 3.10 4.26
CA GLY A 53 5.80 2.62 5.54
C GLY A 53 4.90 3.02 6.71
N ASN A 54 5.45 3.66 7.75
CA ASN A 54 4.67 4.06 8.95
C ASN A 54 3.58 5.11 8.66
N ASN A 55 3.67 5.82 7.54
CA ASN A 55 2.67 6.81 7.13
C ASN A 55 1.68 6.24 6.10
N GLY A 56 1.93 5.02 5.63
CA GLY A 56 1.13 4.34 4.62
C GLY A 56 0.22 3.25 5.18
N PRO A 57 -0.35 2.43 4.28
CA PRO A 57 -1.36 1.42 4.62
C PRO A 57 -0.89 0.44 5.71
N ASP A 58 0.34 -0.07 5.61
CA ASP A 58 0.92 -0.97 6.63
C ASP A 58 1.16 -0.32 8.00
N GLY A 59 1.28 1.01 8.04
CA GLY A 59 1.40 1.75 9.30
C GLY A 59 0.11 1.75 10.12
N ILE A 60 -1.05 1.50 9.50
CA ILE A 60 -2.36 1.49 10.18
C ILE A 60 -2.44 0.31 11.16
N LYS A 61 -1.97 -0.87 10.76
CA LYS A 61 -1.95 -2.08 11.61
C LYS A 61 -1.21 -1.87 12.94
N ARG A 62 -0.22 -0.96 12.94
CA ARG A 62 0.54 -0.60 14.15
C ARG A 62 -0.18 0.47 14.99
N LYS A 63 -0.96 1.36 14.36
CA LYS A 63 -1.62 2.51 15.00
C LYS A 63 -3.02 2.16 15.52
N SER A 64 -3.72 1.24 14.86
CA SER A 64 -5.10 0.86 15.13
C SER A 64 -5.32 -0.63 14.80
N PRO A 65 -4.83 -1.56 15.66
CA PRO A 65 -4.98 -2.99 15.42
C PRO A 65 -6.45 -3.38 15.28
N SER A 66 -6.76 -4.16 14.24
CA SER A 66 -8.11 -4.67 13.95
C SER A 66 -9.18 -3.58 13.68
N VAL A 67 -8.77 -2.33 13.44
CA VAL A 67 -9.66 -1.20 13.10
C VAL A 67 -9.18 -0.54 11.82
N ASP A 68 -10.02 -0.55 10.78
CA ASP A 68 -9.77 0.06 9.47
C ASP A 68 -8.44 -0.39 8.83
N GLU A 69 -7.94 -1.58 9.18
CA GLU A 69 -6.76 -2.15 8.55
C GLU A 69 -7.09 -2.44 7.08
N PRO A 70 -6.39 -1.80 6.11
CA PRO A 70 -6.57 -2.17 4.73
C PRO A 70 -6.27 -3.66 4.58
N TRP A 71 -7.27 -4.38 4.07
CA TRP A 71 -7.18 -5.82 3.84
C TRP A 71 -6.31 -6.02 2.60
N HIS A 72 -5.03 -6.32 2.81
CA HIS A 72 -4.05 -6.46 1.73
C HIS A 72 -4.17 -7.79 0.98
N TYR A 73 -5.28 -8.53 1.07
CA TYR A 73 -5.39 -9.87 0.53
C TYR A 73 -6.35 -9.88 -0.67
N ILE A 74 -6.06 -10.74 -1.63
CA ILE A 74 -6.96 -11.06 -2.73
C ILE A 74 -6.88 -12.56 -2.98
N ASP A 75 -7.99 -13.27 -2.99
CA ASP A 75 -8.07 -14.66 -3.42
C ASP A 75 -8.35 -14.71 -4.93
N PRO A 76 -7.32 -14.92 -5.78
CA PRO A 76 -7.50 -14.93 -7.23
C PRO A 76 -8.37 -16.10 -7.71
N THR A 77 -8.71 -17.06 -6.84
CA THR A 77 -9.62 -18.17 -7.16
C THR A 77 -11.08 -17.84 -6.93
N LYS A 78 -11.38 -16.73 -6.23
CA LYS A 78 -12.73 -16.21 -5.96
C LYS A 78 -13.02 -15.00 -6.85
N PRO A 79 -13.83 -15.13 -7.91
CA PRO A 79 -14.08 -14.04 -8.87
C PRO A 79 -14.78 -12.79 -8.29
N ASP A 80 -15.37 -12.95 -7.12
CA ASP A 80 -16.07 -11.94 -6.32
C ASP A 80 -15.17 -11.28 -5.27
N ASP A 81 -13.99 -11.83 -4.98
CA ASP A 81 -12.99 -11.16 -4.14
C ASP A 81 -12.32 -10.03 -4.94
N ARG A 82 -12.91 -8.83 -4.78
CA ARG A 82 -12.56 -7.65 -5.57
C ARG A 82 -12.17 -6.46 -4.72
N ASP A 83 -12.07 -6.60 -3.40
CA ASP A 83 -11.85 -5.47 -2.50
C ASP A 83 -10.53 -4.74 -2.83
N LEU A 84 -9.46 -5.50 -3.07
CA LEU A 84 -8.18 -4.94 -3.49
C LEU A 84 -8.27 -4.25 -4.86
N VAL A 85 -9.05 -4.82 -5.80
CA VAL A 85 -9.27 -4.22 -7.13
C VAL A 85 -10.06 -2.92 -7.02
N VAL A 86 -11.11 -2.89 -6.19
CA VAL A 86 -11.90 -1.70 -5.90
C VAL A 86 -11.00 -0.61 -5.31
N MET A 87 -10.16 -0.95 -4.33
CA MET A 87 -9.19 -0.02 -3.74
C MET A 87 -8.25 0.58 -4.80
N ILE A 88 -7.69 -0.23 -5.70
CA ILE A 88 -6.84 0.25 -6.80
C ILE A 88 -7.61 1.23 -7.70
N LEU A 89 -8.84 0.88 -8.08
CA LEU A 89 -9.66 1.70 -8.97
C LEU A 89 -10.12 3.02 -8.32
N ASP A 90 -10.44 3.00 -7.04
CA ASP A 90 -10.84 4.18 -6.28
C ASP A 90 -9.65 5.15 -6.12
N HIS A 91 -8.47 4.65 -5.74
CA HIS A 91 -7.27 5.47 -5.67
C HIS A 91 -6.87 6.01 -7.05
N HIS A 92 -7.01 5.22 -8.12
CA HIS A 92 -6.81 5.71 -9.49
C HIS A 92 -7.77 6.86 -9.83
N TYR A 93 -9.08 6.69 -9.56
CA TYR A 93 -10.07 7.74 -9.81
C TYR A 93 -9.71 9.03 -9.05
N ASN A 94 -9.40 8.90 -7.77
CA ASN A 94 -9.07 10.04 -6.90
C ASN A 94 -7.74 10.71 -7.29
N LEU A 95 -6.74 9.94 -7.71
CA LEU A 95 -5.48 10.46 -8.27
C LEU A 95 -5.76 11.35 -9.48
N VAL A 96 -6.60 10.89 -10.41
CA VAL A 96 -6.99 11.68 -11.58
C VAL A 96 -7.69 12.98 -11.18
N GLN A 97 -8.60 12.93 -10.19
CA GLN A 97 -9.25 14.15 -9.69
C GLN A 97 -8.24 15.10 -9.03
N ALA A 98 -7.35 14.59 -8.19
CA ALA A 98 -6.33 15.38 -7.51
C ALA A 98 -5.38 16.08 -8.49
N LEU A 99 -4.94 15.37 -9.55
CA LEU A 99 -4.10 15.93 -10.60
C LEU A 99 -4.83 17.06 -11.36
N ARG A 100 -6.10 16.86 -11.72
CA ARG A 100 -6.92 17.91 -12.38
C ARG A 100 -7.09 19.16 -11.53
N GLN A 101 -7.14 18.99 -10.21
CA GLN A 101 -7.27 20.08 -9.25
C GLN A 101 -5.92 20.70 -8.84
N ASN A 102 -4.80 20.21 -9.39
CA ASN A 102 -3.44 20.57 -8.96
C ASN A 102 -3.20 20.36 -7.45
N ASN A 103 -3.90 19.40 -6.83
CA ASN A 103 -3.70 19.04 -5.43
C ASN A 103 -2.58 18.01 -5.33
N THR A 104 -1.34 18.49 -5.25
CA THR A 104 -0.13 17.64 -5.27
C THR A 104 -0.02 16.72 -4.05
N VAL A 105 -0.45 17.18 -2.87
CA VAL A 105 -0.44 16.37 -1.65
C VAL A 105 -1.42 15.21 -1.77
N ARG A 106 -2.66 15.48 -2.21
CA ARG A 106 -3.64 14.42 -2.44
C ARG A 106 -3.19 13.48 -3.55
N ALA A 107 -2.64 14.00 -4.65
CA ALA A 107 -2.13 13.16 -5.73
C ALA A 107 -1.00 12.23 -5.26
N ALA A 108 -0.08 12.72 -4.42
CA ALA A 108 0.99 11.90 -3.84
C ALA A 108 0.43 10.79 -2.93
N PHE A 109 -0.56 11.11 -2.09
CA PHE A 109 -1.27 10.15 -1.26
C PHE A 109 -1.94 9.05 -2.10
N GLU A 110 -2.73 9.44 -3.10
CA GLU A 110 -3.46 8.50 -3.95
C GLU A 110 -2.52 7.62 -4.78
N ALA A 111 -1.41 8.18 -5.26
CA ALA A 111 -0.40 7.44 -5.99
C ALA A 111 0.30 6.39 -5.13
N ALA A 112 0.67 6.74 -3.88
CA ALA A 112 1.30 5.82 -2.94
C ALA A 112 0.36 4.66 -2.60
N TRP A 113 -0.87 4.97 -2.16
CA TRP A 113 -1.85 3.95 -1.77
C TRP A 113 -2.28 3.03 -2.92
N MET A 114 -2.43 3.57 -4.12
CA MET A 114 -2.67 2.75 -5.32
C MET A 114 -1.49 1.80 -5.59
N SER A 115 -0.26 2.31 -5.55
CA SER A 115 0.93 1.50 -5.79
C SER A 115 1.09 0.41 -4.73
N HIS A 116 0.83 0.75 -3.47
CA HIS A 116 0.84 -0.20 -2.35
C HIS A 116 -0.10 -1.39 -2.61
N ALA A 117 -1.37 -1.11 -2.94
CA ALA A 117 -2.36 -2.14 -3.23
C ALA A 117 -2.00 -2.98 -4.46
N ILE A 118 -1.41 -2.39 -5.50
CA ILE A 118 -0.91 -3.13 -6.67
C ILE A 118 0.22 -4.08 -6.26
N VAL A 119 1.18 -3.61 -5.46
CA VAL A 119 2.31 -4.43 -5.01
C VAL A 119 1.84 -5.57 -4.11
N ASP A 120 0.89 -5.32 -3.21
CA ASP A 120 0.23 -6.37 -2.42
C ASP A 120 -0.43 -7.41 -3.33
N GLY A 121 -1.23 -6.95 -4.30
CA GLY A 121 -1.92 -7.82 -5.25
C GLY A 121 -1.01 -8.63 -6.16
N LEU A 122 0.24 -8.21 -6.34
CA LEU A 122 1.26 -8.96 -7.09
C LEU A 122 2.11 -9.87 -6.20
N THR A 123 1.97 -9.80 -4.88
CA THR A 123 2.78 -10.55 -3.94
C THR A 123 2.08 -11.86 -3.55
N PRO A 124 2.60 -13.04 -3.92
CA PRO A 124 1.88 -14.31 -3.75
C PRO A 124 1.43 -14.65 -2.32
N ALA A 125 2.12 -14.13 -1.30
CA ALA A 125 1.70 -14.36 0.09
C ALA A 125 0.43 -13.60 0.48
N HIS A 126 0.03 -12.60 -0.30
CA HIS A 126 -1.24 -11.89 -0.19
C HIS A 126 -2.38 -12.62 -0.91
N HIS A 127 -2.08 -13.71 -1.62
CA HIS A 127 -3.09 -14.60 -2.23
C HIS A 127 -3.49 -15.76 -1.34
N TYR A 128 -2.79 -15.91 -0.23
CA TYR A 128 -3.04 -16.98 0.73
C TYR A 128 -3.99 -16.48 1.82
N PRO A 129 -4.96 -17.27 2.31
CA PRO A 129 -5.90 -16.87 3.35
C PRO A 129 -5.18 -16.78 4.69
N LEU A 130 -4.42 -15.71 4.90
CA LEU A 130 -3.65 -15.51 6.13
C LEU A 130 -4.61 -15.41 7.33
N SER A 131 -5.74 -14.73 7.18
CA SER A 131 -6.75 -14.60 8.23
C SER A 131 -7.21 -15.97 8.73
N ASP A 132 -7.60 -16.86 7.82
CA ASP A 132 -8.04 -18.22 8.17
C ASP A 132 -6.93 -18.99 8.91
N LYS A 133 -5.67 -18.82 8.49
CA LYS A 133 -4.54 -19.46 9.19
C LYS A 133 -4.17 -18.81 10.51
N ILE A 134 -4.36 -17.50 10.66
CA ILE A 134 -4.20 -16.85 11.97
C ILE A 134 -5.25 -17.40 12.92
N GLU A 135 -6.51 -17.46 12.50
CA GLU A 135 -7.60 -18.01 13.32
C GLU A 135 -7.38 -19.50 13.64
N GLU A 136 -6.90 -20.30 12.68
CA GLU A 136 -6.56 -21.71 12.89
C GLU A 136 -5.41 -21.90 13.90
N LEU A 137 -4.35 -21.10 13.79
CA LEU A 137 -3.17 -21.22 14.66
C LEU A 137 -3.42 -20.62 16.05
N TRP A 138 -4.20 -19.55 16.13
CA TRP A 138 -4.47 -18.84 17.37
C TRP A 138 -5.67 -19.41 18.15
N GLY A 139 -6.60 -20.06 17.44
CA GLY A 139 -7.81 -20.66 18.00
C GLY A 139 -8.89 -19.66 18.41
N ARG A 140 -8.79 -18.40 17.96
CA ARG A 140 -9.74 -17.31 18.23
C ARG A 140 -9.99 -16.46 16.98
N PRO A 141 -11.16 -15.80 16.87
CA PRO A 141 -11.43 -14.85 15.79
C PRO A 141 -10.39 -13.73 15.76
N LYS A 142 -9.90 -13.35 14.58
CA LYS A 142 -8.84 -12.33 14.44
C LYS A 142 -9.25 -10.97 14.99
N GLU A 143 -10.55 -10.67 15.03
CA GLU A 143 -11.13 -9.42 15.54
C GLU A 143 -10.89 -9.26 17.04
N GLU A 144 -10.61 -10.35 17.76
CA GLU A 144 -10.25 -10.32 19.18
C GLU A 144 -8.78 -9.94 19.41
N ARG A 145 -8.01 -9.70 18.34
CA ARG A 145 -6.60 -9.31 18.42
C ARG A 145 -6.48 -7.82 18.66
N LEU A 146 -6.61 -7.43 19.93
CA LEU A 146 -6.64 -6.04 20.35
C LEU A 146 -5.25 -5.43 20.55
N THR A 147 -4.22 -6.25 20.72
CA THR A 147 -2.85 -5.76 20.94
C THR A 147 -1.80 -6.52 20.14
N VAL A 148 -0.64 -5.90 19.92
CA VAL A 148 0.52 -6.51 19.23
C VAL A 148 1.14 -7.67 20.02
N LEU A 149 0.82 -7.77 21.32
CA LEU A 149 1.29 -8.83 22.22
C LEU A 149 0.45 -10.11 22.08
N ASP A 150 -0.76 -10.01 21.56
CA ASP A 150 -1.62 -11.14 21.27
C ASP A 150 -1.06 -11.84 20.02
N LYS A 151 -0.36 -12.96 20.23
CA LYS A 151 0.26 -13.80 19.20
C LYS A 151 -0.37 -15.18 19.17
#